data_AF-A0A944LFZ2-F1
#
_entry.id   AF-A0A944LFZ2-F1
#
_cell.length_a   1.000
_cell.length_b   1.000
_cell.length_c   1.000
_cell.angle_alpha   90.00
_cell.angle_beta   90.00
_cell.angle_gamma   90.00
#
_symmetry.space_group_name_H-M   'P 1'
#
loop_
_entity.id
_entity.type
_entity.pdbx_description
1 polymer ?
#
loop_
_entity_poly.entity_id
_entity_poly.type
_entity_poly.pdbx_seq_one_letter_code
_entity_poly.pdbx_strand_id
1 'polypeptide(L)'
;MNPEPDQAESKVEPKAPKRRAGVPVWRTGKPDAVLAAAVDVARSAIEGIAKASEIGEHIAARTEGDRLVTHLFESRLPGYVGWQWYAVLTRNSRSKVITVNELGLLPSEDSILAPEWIPWAERVRPEDAQEDAAEEGGTDAGEAEEPAESPEEEQARAPREDSVEPSGGGTADGAGPDTSPDDAVER
;
A
#
# COMPACT_ATOMS: atom_id res chain seq x y z
N MET A 1 54.74 60.32 -6.75
CA MET A 1 54.32 59.01 -6.22
C MET A 1 52.92 59.15 -5.64
N ASN A 2 51.90 58.75 -6.37
CA ASN A 2 50.56 58.56 -5.85
C ASN A 2 50.29 57.05 -5.94
N PRO A 3 50.11 56.32 -4.83
CA PRO A 3 49.84 54.88 -4.90
C PRO A 3 48.40 54.63 -5.40
N GLU A 4 48.26 53.59 -6.21
CA GLU A 4 47.00 53.11 -6.83
C GLU A 4 45.97 52.63 -5.79
N PRO A 5 44.65 52.67 -6.14
CA PRO A 5 43.61 52.15 -5.27
C PRO A 5 43.56 50.61 -5.29
N ASP A 6 43.42 50.07 -4.08
CA ASP A 6 43.18 48.68 -3.72
C ASP A 6 41.95 48.10 -4.47
N GLN A 7 42.17 47.01 -5.20
CA GLN A 7 41.11 46.25 -5.87
C GLN A 7 40.42 45.37 -4.82
N ALA A 8 39.23 45.79 -4.39
CA ALA A 8 38.38 44.98 -3.52
C ALA A 8 37.87 43.75 -4.28
N GLU A 9 38.42 42.58 -3.98
CA GLU A 9 37.90 41.29 -4.45
C GLU A 9 36.49 41.06 -3.88
N SER A 10 35.48 41.02 -4.75
CA SER A 10 34.11 40.70 -4.38
C SER A 10 33.99 39.20 -4.06
N LYS A 11 33.91 38.88 -2.77
CA LYS A 11 33.62 37.54 -2.27
C LYS A 11 32.20 37.11 -2.66
N VAL A 12 32.08 36.18 -3.61
CA VAL A 12 30.80 35.55 -3.95
C VAL A 12 30.44 34.56 -2.85
N GLU A 13 29.43 34.88 -2.05
CA GLU A 13 28.87 33.95 -1.07
C GLU A 13 28.15 32.78 -1.78
N PRO A 14 28.30 31.54 -1.30
CA PRO A 14 27.67 30.39 -1.93
C PRO A 14 26.16 30.45 -1.72
N LYS A 15 25.42 30.59 -2.82
CA LYS A 15 23.95 30.55 -2.82
C LYS A 15 23.48 29.13 -2.51
N ALA A 16 22.67 28.96 -1.47
CA ALA A 16 22.10 27.67 -1.10
C ALA A 16 21.32 27.05 -2.29
N PRO A 17 21.45 25.74 -2.54
CA PRO A 17 20.78 25.09 -3.65
C PRO A 17 19.26 25.18 -3.49
N LYS A 18 18.56 25.56 -4.56
CA LYS A 18 17.09 25.56 -4.59
C LYS A 18 16.61 24.11 -4.47
N ARG A 19 15.82 23.81 -3.44
CA ARG A 19 15.20 22.49 -3.26
C ARG A 19 14.26 22.21 -4.44
N ARG A 20 14.42 21.05 -5.07
CA ARG A 20 13.51 20.60 -6.13
C ARG A 20 12.19 20.16 -5.50
N ALA A 21 11.08 20.55 -6.11
CA ALA A 21 9.75 20.17 -5.64
C ALA A 21 9.60 18.65 -5.64
N GLY A 22 8.97 18.09 -4.61
CA GLY A 22 8.71 16.67 -4.48
C GLY A 22 9.79 15.86 -3.74
N VAL A 23 11.03 16.34 -3.63
CA VAL A 23 12.09 15.59 -2.92
C VAL A 23 11.94 15.75 -1.39
N PRO A 24 11.91 14.64 -0.61
CA PRO A 24 11.80 14.70 0.84
C PRO A 24 12.96 15.44 1.51
N VAL A 25 12.64 16.19 2.57
CA VAL A 25 13.64 16.85 3.42
C VAL A 25 13.95 15.94 4.60
N TRP A 26 15.10 15.29 4.55
CA TRP A 26 15.57 14.41 5.62
C TRP A 26 15.94 15.21 6.88
N ARG A 27 15.63 14.66 8.06
CA ARG A 27 16.20 15.20 9.30
C ARG A 27 17.68 14.87 9.39
N THR A 28 18.44 15.78 9.99
CA THR A 28 19.86 15.58 10.28
C THR A 28 20.03 14.92 11.64
N GLY A 29 20.87 13.89 11.72
CA GLY A 29 21.20 13.19 12.96
C GLY A 29 21.88 11.85 12.71
N LYS A 30 22.41 11.24 13.77
CA LYS A 30 22.94 9.88 13.69
C LYS A 30 21.75 8.90 13.71
N PRO A 31 21.57 8.06 12.68
CA PRO A 31 20.49 7.09 12.67
C PRO A 31 20.70 6.04 13.77
N ASP A 32 19.60 5.47 14.25
CA ASP A 32 19.64 4.35 15.18
C ASP A 32 20.41 3.18 14.56
N ALA A 33 21.48 2.72 15.21
CA ALA A 33 22.40 1.76 14.60
C ALA A 33 21.76 0.40 14.31
N VAL A 34 20.77 -0.02 15.12
CA VAL A 34 20.07 -1.29 14.90
C VAL A 34 19.16 -1.18 13.69
N LEU A 35 18.38 -0.11 13.60
CA LEU A 35 17.51 0.13 12.45
C LEU A 35 18.33 0.36 11.18
N ALA A 36 19.38 1.18 11.22
CA ALA A 36 20.22 1.46 10.07
C ALA A 36 20.91 0.22 9.48
N ALA A 37 21.18 -0.79 10.30
CA ALA A 37 21.75 -2.07 9.85
C ALA A 37 20.69 -3.04 9.30
N ALA A 38 19.39 -2.79 9.48
CA ALA A 38 18.30 -3.69 9.16
C ALA A 38 17.86 -3.63 7.68
N VAL A 39 18.82 -3.59 6.77
CA VAL A 39 18.58 -3.50 5.32
C VAL A 39 17.75 -4.69 4.81
N ASP A 40 18.04 -5.90 5.29
CA ASP A 40 17.31 -7.11 4.87
C ASP A 40 15.86 -7.11 5.33
N VAL A 41 15.60 -6.60 6.54
CA VAL A 41 14.23 -6.44 7.06
C VAL A 41 13.46 -5.43 6.19
N ALA A 42 14.09 -4.32 5.85
CA ALA A 42 13.51 -3.31 4.97
C ALA A 42 13.22 -3.87 3.56
N ARG A 43 14.18 -4.60 2.97
CA ARG A 43 14.00 -5.23 1.66
C ARG A 43 12.84 -6.24 1.69
N SER A 44 12.85 -7.15 2.67
CA SER A 44 11.80 -8.17 2.81
C SER A 44 10.41 -7.55 3.01
N ALA A 45 10.33 -6.43 3.72
CA ALA A 45 9.07 -5.69 3.87
C ALA A 45 8.54 -5.16 2.53
N ILE A 46 9.42 -4.57 1.69
CA ILE A 46 9.04 -4.07 0.36
C ILE A 46 8.67 -5.23 -0.57
N GLU A 47 9.33 -6.39 -0.47
CA GLU A 47 8.98 -7.61 -1.21
C GLU A 47 7.57 -8.14 -0.88
N GLY A 48 6.97 -7.69 0.24
CA GLY A 48 5.57 -7.97 0.56
C GLY A 48 4.56 -7.21 -0.30
N ILE A 49 4.98 -6.13 -0.99
CA ILE A 49 4.10 -5.28 -1.83
C ILE A 49 4.58 -5.14 -3.28
N ALA A 50 5.80 -5.56 -3.59
CA ALA A 50 6.42 -5.45 -4.91
C ALA A 50 7.23 -6.71 -5.24
N LYS A 51 7.49 -6.97 -6.53
CA LYS A 51 8.33 -8.10 -6.91
C LYS A 51 9.79 -7.80 -6.58
N ALA A 52 10.55 -8.82 -6.18
CA ALA A 52 11.99 -8.67 -5.92
C ALA A 52 12.76 -8.07 -7.12
N SER A 53 12.34 -8.37 -8.35
CA SER A 53 12.93 -7.79 -9.57
C SER A 53 12.72 -6.28 -9.72
N GLU A 54 11.70 -5.73 -9.07
CA GLU A 54 11.35 -4.30 -9.11
C GLU A 54 12.12 -3.51 -8.03
N ILE A 55 12.86 -4.18 -7.14
CA ILE A 55 13.59 -3.60 -6.01
C ILE A 55 15.10 -3.71 -6.27
N GLY A 56 15.72 -2.59 -6.63
CA GLY A 56 17.15 -2.49 -6.93
C GLY A 56 18.03 -2.39 -5.69
N GLU A 57 19.19 -1.75 -5.83
CA GLU A 57 20.19 -1.66 -4.77
C GLU A 57 19.74 -0.81 -3.57
N HIS A 58 20.29 -1.08 -2.39
CA HIS A 58 20.09 -0.22 -1.22
C HIS A 58 20.91 1.05 -1.38
N ILE A 59 20.23 2.20 -1.35
CA ILE A 59 20.84 3.52 -1.61
C ILE A 59 21.26 4.19 -0.31
N ALA A 60 20.39 4.20 0.70
CA ALA A 60 20.64 4.91 1.94
C ALA A 60 19.76 4.43 3.09
N ALA A 61 20.22 4.70 4.32
CA ALA A 61 19.40 4.69 5.53
C ALA A 61 19.41 6.10 6.12
N ARG A 62 18.23 6.73 6.22
CA ARG A 62 18.07 8.12 6.67
C ARG A 62 17.32 8.16 7.99
N THR A 63 17.77 9.00 8.91
CA THR A 63 17.07 9.20 10.18
C THR A 63 15.90 10.17 9.98
N GLU A 64 14.73 9.84 10.53
CA GLU A 64 13.56 10.74 10.52
C GLU A 64 13.12 11.20 11.91
N GLY A 65 13.58 10.50 12.95
CA GLY A 65 13.32 10.81 14.34
C GLY A 65 14.05 9.86 15.27
N ASP A 66 13.72 9.90 16.56
CA ASP A 66 14.23 8.90 17.50
C ASP A 66 13.69 7.51 17.14
N ARG A 67 14.58 6.53 17.00
CA ARG A 67 14.25 5.15 16.64
C ARG A 67 13.35 5.05 15.41
N LEU A 68 13.59 5.90 14.42
CA LEU A 68 12.84 5.94 13.16
C LEU A 68 13.81 6.16 12.01
N VAL A 69 13.95 5.15 11.14
CA VAL A 69 14.90 5.14 10.03
C VAL A 69 14.21 4.70 8.75
N THR A 70 14.41 5.47 7.68
CA THR A 70 13.90 5.18 6.35
C THR A 70 15.01 4.58 5.50
N HIS A 71 14.83 3.34 5.06
CA HIS A 71 15.69 2.68 4.08
C HIS A 71 15.19 3.01 2.68
N LEU A 72 16.11 3.35 1.79
CA LEU A 72 15.82 3.68 0.39
C LEU A 72 16.48 2.66 -0.53
N PHE A 73 15.74 2.21 -1.53
CA PHE A 73 16.22 1.31 -2.58
C PHE A 73 15.90 1.87 -3.95
N GLU A 74 16.72 1.56 -4.96
CA GLU A 74 16.44 1.89 -6.36
C GLU A 74 15.10 1.27 -6.79
N SER A 75 14.23 2.05 -7.44
CA SER A 75 13.06 1.51 -8.12
C SER A 75 13.43 1.01 -9.52
N ARG A 76 13.11 -0.25 -9.79
CA ARG A 76 13.15 -0.87 -11.13
C ARG A 76 11.75 -1.10 -11.70
N LEU A 77 10.73 -0.55 -11.03
CA LEU A 77 9.35 -0.65 -11.48
C LEU A 77 9.14 0.20 -12.76
N PRO A 78 8.64 -0.38 -13.87
CA PRO A 78 8.36 0.38 -15.08
C PRO A 78 7.45 1.58 -14.81
N GLY A 79 7.78 2.74 -15.39
CA GLY A 79 7.07 4.01 -15.15
C GLY A 79 7.55 4.80 -13.93
N TYR A 80 8.34 4.20 -13.04
CA TYR A 80 8.89 4.83 -11.84
C TYR A 80 10.41 4.98 -11.91
N VAL A 81 10.94 5.21 -13.11
CA VAL A 81 12.38 5.40 -13.33
C VAL A 81 12.87 6.61 -12.52
N GLY A 82 13.96 6.42 -11.80
CA GLY A 82 14.54 7.42 -10.90
C GLY A 82 13.80 7.60 -9.58
N TRP A 83 12.68 6.91 -9.35
CA TRP A 83 12.06 6.85 -8.02
C TRP A 83 12.80 5.86 -7.12
N GLN A 84 12.51 5.95 -5.83
CA GLN A 84 13.13 5.11 -4.81
C GLN A 84 12.04 4.41 -4.01
N TRP A 85 12.16 3.10 -3.84
CA TRP A 85 11.38 2.39 -2.83
C TRP A 85 11.83 2.85 -1.45
N TYR A 86 10.90 3.00 -0.52
CA TYR A 86 11.21 3.28 0.87
C TYR A 86 10.57 2.27 1.80
N ALA A 87 11.27 2.01 2.91
CA ALA A 87 10.74 1.32 4.06
C ALA A 87 11.11 2.07 5.33
N VAL A 88 10.10 2.53 6.07
CA VAL A 88 10.28 3.17 7.37
C VAL A 88 10.26 2.10 8.45
N LEU A 89 11.38 1.93 9.13
CA LEU A 89 11.54 1.01 10.24
C LEU A 89 11.56 1.77 11.56
N THR A 90 10.95 1.18 12.58
CA THR A 90 10.95 1.71 13.94
C THR A 90 11.10 0.59 14.97
N ARG A 91 11.37 0.96 16.23
CA ARG A 91 11.40 0.04 17.37
C ARG A 91 10.99 0.75 18.65
N ASN A 92 10.29 0.06 19.53
CA ASN A 92 9.89 0.62 20.82
C ASN A 92 11.12 0.90 21.72
N SER A 93 10.93 1.76 22.72
CA SER A 93 11.91 1.99 23.78
C SER A 93 12.33 0.67 24.44
N ARG A 94 13.64 0.49 24.65
CA ARG A 94 14.27 -0.72 25.21
C ARG A 94 14.05 -2.04 24.46
N SER A 95 13.27 -2.07 23.38
CA SER A 95 13.08 -3.26 22.54
C SER A 95 14.18 -3.37 21.46
N LYS A 96 14.55 -4.61 21.15
CA LYS A 96 15.35 -4.98 19.97
C LYS A 96 14.49 -5.39 18.77
N VAL A 97 13.18 -5.55 18.97
CA VAL A 97 12.23 -5.92 17.91
C VAL A 97 12.05 -4.72 16.99
N ILE A 98 12.31 -4.95 15.70
CA ILE A 98 12.11 -3.98 14.62
C ILE A 98 10.70 -4.17 14.06
N THR A 99 10.01 -3.07 13.79
CA THR A 99 8.68 -3.04 13.17
C THR A 99 8.70 -2.16 11.94
N VAL A 100 7.92 -2.52 10.93
CA VAL A 100 7.70 -1.72 9.73
C VAL A 100 6.57 -0.73 10.01
N ASN A 101 6.79 0.55 9.73
CA ASN A 101 5.78 1.60 9.86
C ASN A 101 5.09 1.86 8.51
N GLU A 102 5.88 2.19 7.48
CA GLU A 102 5.36 2.59 6.17
C GLU A 102 6.27 2.04 5.05
N LEU A 103 5.68 1.78 3.89
CA LEU A 103 6.34 1.31 2.69
C LEU A 103 5.77 2.05 1.48
N GLY A 104 6.58 2.29 0.44
CA GLY A 104 6.08 2.82 -0.81
C GLY A 104 7.16 3.37 -1.72
N LEU A 105 6.80 4.33 -2.56
CA LEU A 105 7.71 5.00 -3.50
C LEU A 105 7.83 6.49 -3.18
N LEU A 106 9.06 6.99 -3.23
CA LEU A 106 9.38 8.41 -3.12
C LEU A 106 10.05 8.89 -4.39
N PRO A 107 9.69 10.08 -4.89
CA PRO A 107 10.43 10.70 -5.97
C PRO A 107 11.82 11.13 -5.49
N SER A 108 12.80 11.03 -6.37
CA SER A 108 14.16 11.53 -6.16
C SER A 108 14.49 12.62 -7.17
N GLU A 109 15.72 13.11 -7.15
CA GLU A 109 16.19 14.10 -8.12
C GLU A 109 16.18 13.54 -9.55
N ASP A 110 16.31 12.22 -9.71
CA ASP A 110 16.34 11.57 -11.02
C ASP A 110 14.96 11.08 -11.47
N SER A 111 13.92 11.32 -10.66
CA SER A 111 12.56 10.88 -10.98
C SER A 111 12.03 11.53 -12.25
N ILE A 112 11.47 10.69 -13.12
CA ILE A 112 10.69 11.16 -14.27
C ILE A 112 9.55 12.07 -13.79
N LEU A 113 9.40 13.20 -14.48
CA LEU A 113 8.33 14.16 -14.20
C LEU A 113 7.06 13.76 -14.94
N ALA A 114 5.93 14.02 -14.30
CA ALA A 114 4.64 13.90 -14.95
C ALA A 114 4.55 14.86 -16.16
N PRO A 115 3.83 14.48 -17.23
CA PRO A 115 3.54 15.40 -18.31
C PRO A 115 2.69 16.58 -17.80
N GLU A 116 2.62 17.63 -18.60
CA GLU A 116 1.73 18.76 -18.33
C GLU A 116 0.28 18.28 -18.14
N TRP A 117 -0.39 18.84 -17.13
CA TRP A 117 -1.76 18.47 -16.83
C TRP A 117 -2.70 19.01 -17.90
N ILE A 118 -3.49 18.12 -18.51
CA ILE A 118 -4.53 18.47 -19.48
C ILE A 118 -5.89 18.50 -18.77
N PRO A 119 -6.75 19.51 -18.95
CA PRO A 119 -8.11 19.52 -18.39
C PRO A 119 -8.90 18.26 -18.70
N TRP A 120 -9.73 17.81 -17.74
CA TRP A 120 -10.52 16.58 -17.93
C TRP A 120 -11.39 16.64 -19.20
N ALA A 121 -12.04 17.76 -19.47
CA ALA A 121 -12.89 17.95 -20.66
C ALA A 121 -12.14 17.72 -21.99
N GLU A 122 -10.82 17.95 -22.01
CA GLU A 122 -9.97 17.71 -23.19
C GLU A 122 -9.46 16.26 -23.26
N ARG A 123 -9.66 15.45 -22.22
CA ARG A 123 -9.33 14.02 -22.18
C ARG A 123 -10.50 13.13 -22.60
N VAL A 124 -11.74 13.61 -22.43
CA VAL A 124 -12.96 12.86 -22.76
C VAL A 124 -12.99 12.57 -24.24
N ARG A 125 -13.09 11.28 -24.58
CA ARG A 125 -13.28 10.83 -25.95
C ARG A 125 -14.76 10.67 -26.25
N PRO A 126 -15.18 10.74 -27.53
CA PRO A 126 -16.59 10.55 -27.88
C PRO A 126 -17.20 9.24 -27.39
N GLU A 127 -16.41 8.17 -27.30
CA GLU A 127 -16.83 6.87 -26.77
C GLU A 127 -17.14 6.87 -25.26
N ASP A 128 -16.46 7.71 -24.47
CA ASP A 128 -16.67 7.78 -23.01
C ASP A 128 -18.08 8.28 -22.66
N ALA A 129 -18.70 9.08 -23.54
CA ALA A 129 -20.07 9.59 -23.37
C ALA A 129 -21.17 8.58 -23.79
N GLN A 130 -20.80 7.47 -24.43
CA GLN A 130 -21.76 6.45 -24.88
C GLN A 130 -22.08 5.42 -23.78
N GLU A 131 -21.15 5.19 -22.84
CA GLU A 131 -21.37 4.33 -21.68
C GLU A 131 -22.43 4.90 -20.74
N ASP A 132 -22.44 6.23 -20.52
CA ASP A 132 -23.46 6.91 -19.72
C ASP A 132 -24.87 6.85 -20.36
N ALA A 133 -24.96 6.90 -21.69
CA ALA A 133 -26.24 6.92 -22.41
C ALA A 133 -26.92 5.53 -22.50
N ALA A 134 -26.16 4.45 -22.36
CA ALA A 134 -26.68 3.08 -22.41
C ALA A 134 -27.35 2.64 -21.10
N GLU A 135 -26.94 3.21 -19.95
CA GLU A 135 -27.56 2.90 -18.65
C GLU A 135 -28.89 3.66 -18.41
N GLU A 136 -29.12 4.80 -19.09
CA GLU A 136 -30.37 5.57 -18.95
C GLU A 136 -31.52 5.12 -19.88
N GLY A 137 -31.31 4.12 -20.75
CA GLY A 137 -32.31 3.64 -21.71
C GLY A 137 -33.30 2.57 -21.20
N GLY A 138 -33.34 2.33 -19.89
CA GLY A 138 -33.77 1.06 -19.32
C GLY A 138 -35.13 0.97 -18.61
N THR A 139 -35.96 2.01 -18.46
CA THR A 139 -37.35 1.87 -17.96
C THR A 139 -38.22 3.07 -18.34
N ASP A 140 -38.70 3.16 -19.58
CA ASP A 140 -39.96 3.85 -19.85
C ASP A 140 -40.63 3.25 -21.11
N ALA A 141 -41.38 2.18 -20.88
CA ALA A 141 -42.35 1.67 -21.84
C ALA A 141 -43.69 1.54 -21.13
N GLY A 142 -44.34 2.69 -20.94
CA GLY A 142 -45.79 2.89 -20.96
C GLY A 142 -46.66 1.86 -20.24
N GLU A 143 -47.11 2.23 -19.03
CA GLU A 143 -48.38 1.76 -18.49
C GLU A 143 -49.53 2.03 -19.48
N ALA A 144 -50.10 0.95 -20.01
CA ALA A 144 -51.44 0.93 -20.56
C ALA A 144 -52.23 -0.15 -19.81
N GLU A 145 -53.00 0.30 -18.83
CA GLU A 145 -54.09 -0.44 -18.20
C GLU A 145 -55.22 -0.71 -19.21
N GLU A 146 -55.90 -1.86 -19.08
CA GLU A 146 -57.38 -2.02 -18.97
C GLU A 146 -57.81 -3.51 -19.22
N PRO A 147 -58.96 -3.99 -18.68
CA PRO A 147 -59.02 -5.15 -17.76
C PRO A 147 -59.87 -6.37 -18.19
N ALA A 148 -59.78 -7.45 -17.36
CA ALA A 148 -60.75 -8.52 -16.95
C ALA A 148 -61.59 -9.31 -18.02
N GLU A 149 -61.95 -10.60 -17.96
CA GLU A 149 -62.31 -11.57 -16.90
C GLU A 149 -62.14 -13.05 -17.36
N SER A 150 -62.09 -13.98 -16.40
CA SER A 150 -61.97 -15.46 -16.48
C SER A 150 -63.33 -16.19 -16.69
N PRO A 151 -63.46 -17.54 -16.88
CA PRO A 151 -63.18 -18.54 -15.83
C PRO A 151 -62.75 -20.00 -16.25
N GLU A 152 -62.06 -20.64 -15.29
CA GLU A 152 -62.10 -22.02 -14.74
C GLU A 152 -62.25 -23.29 -15.63
N GLU A 153 -61.34 -24.26 -15.40
CA GLU A 153 -61.76 -25.64 -15.10
C GLU A 153 -60.82 -26.35 -14.10
N GLU A 154 -61.48 -26.95 -13.11
CA GLU A 154 -61.01 -27.54 -11.87
C GLU A 154 -60.68 -29.02 -12.04
N GLN A 155 -59.63 -29.52 -11.37
CA GLN A 155 -59.60 -30.92 -10.94
C GLN A 155 -58.78 -31.10 -9.66
N ALA A 156 -59.52 -31.23 -8.57
CA ALA A 156 -59.07 -31.45 -7.21
C ALA A 156 -58.44 -32.82 -6.97
N ARG A 157 -57.42 -32.88 -6.09
CA ARG A 157 -57.35 -33.93 -5.04
C ARG A 157 -56.51 -33.48 -3.84
N ALA A 158 -57.12 -33.59 -2.67
CA ALA A 158 -56.69 -33.06 -1.38
C ALA A 158 -55.73 -34.04 -0.61
N PRO A 159 -55.43 -33.82 0.69
CA PRO A 159 -54.10 -33.46 1.19
C PRO A 159 -53.45 -34.57 2.03
N ARG A 160 -52.16 -34.46 2.36
CA ARG A 160 -51.60 -35.13 3.55
C ARG A 160 -50.60 -34.25 4.28
N GLU A 161 -50.94 -33.97 5.53
CA GLU A 161 -50.09 -33.35 6.54
C GLU A 161 -49.14 -34.36 7.17
N ASP A 162 -48.03 -33.80 7.65
CA ASP A 162 -47.23 -34.14 8.83
C ASP A 162 -46.39 -35.43 8.86
N SER A 163 -45.07 -35.23 9.02
CA SER A 163 -44.20 -36.00 9.93
C SER A 163 -42.79 -35.39 10.01
N VAL A 164 -42.55 -34.62 11.08
CA VAL A 164 -41.46 -34.77 12.08
C VAL A 164 -40.56 -36.03 11.90
N GLU A 165 -39.23 -36.03 12.04
CA GLU A 165 -38.36 -35.52 13.11
C GLU A 165 -36.87 -35.38 12.66
N PRO A 166 -36.05 -34.66 13.45
CA PRO A 166 -34.60 -34.56 13.27
C PRO A 166 -33.86 -35.77 13.87
N SER A 167 -32.76 -36.20 13.24
CA SER A 167 -31.82 -37.14 13.88
C SER A 167 -30.58 -36.37 14.34
N GLY A 168 -30.33 -36.45 15.65
CA GLY A 168 -29.27 -35.74 16.34
C GLY A 168 -27.99 -36.55 16.56
N GLY A 169 -27.04 -35.88 17.19
CA GLY A 169 -26.17 -36.47 18.23
C GLY A 169 -24.87 -37.11 17.77
N GLY A 170 -23.76 -36.45 18.08
CA GLY A 170 -22.41 -37.01 18.02
C GLY A 170 -21.37 -36.13 18.71
N THR A 171 -21.53 -35.92 20.02
CA THR A 171 -20.45 -35.47 20.91
C THR A 171 -19.44 -36.61 21.08
N ALA A 172 -18.15 -36.33 20.88
CA ALA A 172 -17.09 -37.12 21.48
C ALA A 172 -15.86 -36.24 21.71
N ASP A 173 -15.66 -35.91 22.98
CA ASP A 173 -14.38 -35.59 23.60
C ASP A 173 -13.30 -36.61 23.19
N GLY A 174 -12.10 -36.11 22.97
CA GLY A 174 -10.91 -36.91 22.69
C GLY A 174 -9.67 -36.25 23.28
N ALA A 175 -9.61 -36.22 24.61
CA ALA A 175 -8.40 -35.94 25.36
C ALA A 175 -7.32 -36.98 25.02
N GLY A 176 -6.20 -36.53 24.45
CA GLY A 176 -4.98 -37.32 24.29
C GLY A 176 -4.01 -37.04 25.44
N PRO A 177 -3.40 -38.07 26.05
CA PRO A 177 -2.72 -37.96 27.34
C PRO A 177 -1.32 -37.33 27.27
N ASP A 178 -1.03 -36.60 28.35
CA ASP A 178 0.27 -36.25 28.88
C ASP A 178 1.19 -37.48 28.94
N THR A 179 2.39 -37.37 28.36
CA THR A 179 3.47 -38.34 28.50
C THR A 179 4.78 -37.61 28.76
N SER A 180 4.99 -37.24 30.03
CA SER A 180 6.33 -37.16 30.62
C SER A 180 6.73 -38.54 31.16
N PRO A 181 7.94 -39.03 30.85
CA PRO A 181 8.62 -39.98 31.71
C PRO A 181 9.77 -39.26 32.44
N ASP A 182 9.58 -39.12 33.75
CA ASP A 182 10.67 -39.03 34.73
C ASP A 182 11.13 -40.47 34.98
N ASP A 183 12.40 -40.79 34.73
CA ASP A 183 13.03 -41.92 35.39
C ASP A 183 14.48 -41.60 35.71
N ALA A 184 14.76 -41.74 37.00
CA ALA A 184 16.02 -41.50 37.63
C ALA A 184 17.00 -42.64 37.32
N VAL A 185 18.26 -42.30 37.11
CA VAL A 185 19.36 -43.23 37.36
C VAL A 185 20.26 -42.58 38.40
N GLU A 186 20.19 -43.14 39.61
CA GLU A 186 21.22 -43.05 40.65
C GLU A 186 22.62 -43.28 40.07
N ARG A 187 23.55 -42.36 40.37
CA ARG A 187 24.74 -42.64 41.19
C ARG A 187 25.22 -41.39 41.90
#